data_AF-A0ABD0NIN4-F1
#
_entry.id   AF-A0ABD0NIN4-F1
#
_cell.length_a   1.000
_cell.length_b   1.000
_cell.length_c   1.000
_cell.angle_alpha   90.00
_cell.angle_beta   90.00
_cell.angle_gamma   90.00
#
_symmetry.space_group_name_H-M   'P 1'
#
loop_
_entity.id
_entity.type
_entity.pdbx_description
1 polymer ?
#
loop_
_entity_poly.entity_id
_entity_poly.type
_entity_poly.pdbx_seq_one_letter_code
_entity_poly.pdbx_strand_id
1 'polypeptide(L)' 'VIKRYRKVLKAYKKGRKLSVAYRKVGVDRNTIVANAPICELAVVAPKKYKELLAAHTPQQRLQDFAKK' A
#
# COMPACT_ATOMS: atom_id res chain seq x y z
N VAL A 1 3.10 4.52 4.30
CA VAL A 1 2.00 4.02 3.43
C VAL A 1 1.63 2.55 3.73
N ILE A 2 2.56 1.61 3.63
CA ILE A 2 2.32 0.15 3.84
C ILE A 2 1.61 -0.19 5.17
N LYS A 3 2.00 0.45 6.29
CA LYS A 3 1.35 0.24 7.59
C LYS A 3 -0.14 0.58 7.56
N ARG A 4 -0.55 1.61 6.80
CA ARG A 4 -1.96 1.99 6.64
C ARG A 4 -2.71 0.98 5.76
N TYR A 5 -2.11 0.56 4.64
CA TYR A 5 -2.67 -0.50 3.78
C TYR A 5 -2.91 -1.81 4.54
N ARG A 6 -1.94 -2.26 5.34
CA ARG A 6 -2.09 -3.44 6.23
C ARG A 6 -3.22 -3.28 7.26
N LYS A 7 -3.41 -2.10 7.83
CA LYS A 7 -4.53 -1.83 8.75
C LYS A 7 -5.88 -1.91 8.04
N VAL A 8 -5.99 -1.42 6.81
CA VAL A 8 -7.19 -1.53 5.98
C VAL A 8 -7.49 -2.99 5.68
N LEU A 9 -6.50 -3.77 5.24
CA LEU A 9 -6.67 -5.20 5.00
C LEU A 9 -7.10 -5.95 6.27
N LYS A 10 -6.51 -5.63 7.43
CA LYS A 10 -6.91 -6.24 8.71
C LYS A 10 -8.35 -5.87 9.09
N ALA A 11 -8.79 -4.65 8.79
CA ALA A 11 -10.17 -4.25 9.03
C ALA A 11 -11.15 -4.94 8.07
N TYR A 12 -10.76 -5.10 6.80
CA TYR A 12 -11.53 -5.85 5.80
C TYR A 12 -11.67 -7.34 6.15
N LYS A 13 -10.56 -8.00 6.53
CA LYS A 13 -10.54 -9.41 6.96
C LYS A 13 -11.43 -9.71 8.18
N LYS A 14 -11.81 -8.68 8.96
CA LYS A 14 -12.77 -8.79 10.07
C LYS A 14 -14.24 -8.68 9.62
N GLY A 15 -14.52 -8.93 8.35
CA GLY A 15 -15.88 -8.87 7.78
C GLY A 15 -16.42 -7.44 7.56
N ARG A 16 -15.58 -6.40 7.66
CA ARG A 16 -16.04 -5.02 7.40
C ARG A 16 -15.99 -4.73 5.91
N LYS A 17 -16.98 -3.99 5.43
CA LYS A 17 -16.93 -3.38 4.08
C LYS A 17 -15.69 -2.51 3.92
N LEU A 18 -15.13 -2.49 2.72
CA LEU A 18 -13.91 -1.75 2.37
C LEU A 18 -14.03 -0.24 2.71
N SER A 19 -15.18 0.37 2.43
CA SER A 19 -15.48 1.77 2.75
C SER A 19 -15.39 2.08 4.25
N VAL A 20 -15.87 1.16 5.10
CA VAL A 20 -15.79 1.28 6.56
C VAL A 20 -14.35 1.07 7.04
N ALA A 21 -13.60 0.16 6.40
CA ALA A 21 -12.19 -0.04 6.68
C ALA A 21 -11.35 1.22 6.36
N TYR A 22 -11.61 1.89 5.23
CA TYR A 22 -10.98 3.16 4.87
C TYR A 22 -11.24 4.25 5.90
N ARG A 23 -12.51 4.47 6.26
CA ARG A 23 -12.91 5.46 7.27
C ARG A 23 -12.28 5.18 8.63
N LYS A 24 -12.28 3.92 9.07
CA LYS A 24 -11.71 3.51 10.36
C LYS A 24 -10.19 3.72 10.44
N VAL A 25 -9.48 3.55 9.34
CA VAL A 25 -8.03 3.77 9.29
C VAL A 25 -7.70 5.24 9.02
N GLY A 26 -8.68 6.05 8.61
CA GLY A 26 -8.52 7.46 8.30
C GLY A 26 -7.75 7.68 7.00
N VAL A 27 -8.05 6.89 5.97
CA VAL A 27 -7.38 6.98 4.67
C VAL A 27 -8.40 7.07 3.56
N ASP A 28 -8.13 7.95 2.60
CA ASP A 28 -8.91 8.09 1.39
C ASP A 28 -8.77 6.85 0.47
N ARG A 29 -9.84 6.51 -0.24
CA ARG A 29 -9.88 5.35 -1.15
C ARG A 29 -8.84 5.49 -2.26
N ASN A 30 -8.74 6.64 -2.89
CA ASN A 30 -7.81 6.86 -4.02
C ASN A 30 -6.37 6.75 -3.54
N THR A 31 -6.09 7.19 -2.31
CA THR A 31 -4.77 6.98 -1.69
C THR A 31 -4.44 5.49 -1.51
N ILE A 32 -5.41 4.66 -1.12
CA ILE A 32 -5.18 3.21 -1.01
C ILE A 32 -4.97 2.59 -2.39
N VAL A 33 -5.80 2.93 -3.37
CA VAL A 33 -5.72 2.37 -4.74
C VAL A 33 -4.41 2.75 -5.42
N ALA A 34 -3.99 4.02 -5.36
CA ALA A 34 -2.75 4.48 -5.97
C ALA A 34 -1.50 3.79 -5.39
N ASN A 35 -1.56 3.41 -4.11
CA ASN A 35 -0.47 2.73 -3.42
C ASN A 35 -0.65 1.20 -3.34
N ALA A 36 -1.74 0.66 -3.85
CA ALA A 36 -2.04 -0.77 -3.77
C ALA A 36 -0.95 -1.61 -4.45
N PRO A 37 -0.47 -1.30 -5.68
CA PRO A 37 0.53 -2.12 -6.35
C PRO A 37 1.84 -2.26 -5.55
N ILE A 38 2.37 -1.15 -5.05
CA ILE A 38 3.61 -1.18 -4.25
C ILE A 38 3.39 -1.83 -2.87
N CYS A 39 2.22 -1.68 -2.29
CA CYS A 39 1.90 -2.32 -1.01
C CYS A 39 1.66 -3.83 -1.17
N GLU A 40 1.06 -4.27 -2.27
CA GLU A 40 0.86 -5.68 -2.62
C GLU A 40 2.20 -6.34 -2.90
N LEU A 41 3.08 -5.67 -3.66
CA LEU A 41 4.45 -6.12 -3.88
C LEU A 41 5.21 -6.28 -2.55
N ALA A 42 5.07 -5.33 -1.63
CA ALA A 42 5.67 -5.43 -0.30
C ALA A 42 5.13 -6.58 0.55
N VAL A 43 3.90 -7.04 0.29
CA VAL A 43 3.25 -8.16 1.00
C VAL A 43 3.63 -9.50 0.36
N VAL A 44 3.61 -9.60 -0.96
CA VAL A 44 3.83 -10.84 -1.73
C VAL A 44 5.33 -11.12 -1.92
N ALA A 45 6.11 -10.11 -2.27
CA ALA A 45 7.53 -10.22 -2.61
C ALA A 45 8.37 -9.20 -1.82
N PRO A 46 8.54 -9.39 -0.49
CA PRO A 46 9.24 -8.44 0.37
C PRO A 46 10.72 -8.23 -0.01
N LYS A 47 11.38 -9.25 -0.59
CA LYS A 47 12.75 -9.13 -1.10
C LYS A 47 12.82 -8.15 -2.28
N LYS A 48 11.92 -8.31 -3.25
CA LYS A 48 11.86 -7.43 -4.43
C LYS A 48 11.50 -5.99 -4.06
N TYR A 49 10.59 -5.82 -3.10
CA TYR A 49 10.27 -4.50 -2.55
C TYR A 49 11.49 -3.82 -1.91
N LYS A 50 12.32 -4.57 -1.15
CA LYS A 50 13.55 -4.02 -0.55
C LYS A 50 14.58 -3.60 -1.60
N GLU A 51 14.75 -4.39 -2.67
CA GLU A 51 15.63 -4.02 -3.80
C GLU A 51 15.17 -2.71 -4.46
N LEU A 52 13.87 -2.59 -4.74
CA LEU A 52 13.29 -1.36 -5.32
C LEU A 52 13.42 -0.16 -4.39
N LEU A 53 13.27 -0.37 -3.07
CA LEU A 53 13.45 0.67 -2.07
C LEU A 53 14.92 1.10 -1.96
N ALA A 54 15.88 0.18 -2.12
CA ALA A 54 17.31 0.50 -2.10
C ALA A 54 17.76 1.27 -3.35
N ALA A 55 17.13 1.03 -4.50
CA ALA A 55 17.38 1.75 -5.75
C ALA A 55 16.67 3.12 -5.82
N HIS A 56 15.93 3.51 -4.79
CA HIS A 56 15.07 4.70 -4.80
C HIS A 56 15.85 5.97 -4.43
N THR A 57 15.76 7.00 -5.28
CA THR A 57 16.19 8.37 -4.94
C THR A 57 15.03 9.19 -4.37
N PRO A 58 15.21 10.03 -3.33
CA PRO A 58 14.13 10.74 -2.62
C PRO A 58 13.16 11.55 -3.50
N GLN A 59 13.59 11.92 -4.70
CA GLN A 59 12.80 12.69 -5.67
C GLN A 59 11.75 11.85 -6.43
N GLN A 60 11.87 10.52 -6.44
CA GLN A 60 10.93 9.62 -7.14
C GLN A 60 9.72 9.30 -6.25
N ARG A 61 8.50 9.21 -6.77
CA ARG A 61 7.37 8.79 -5.94
C ARG A 61 7.29 7.27 -5.91
N LEU A 62 6.94 6.69 -4.77
CA LEU A 62 6.77 5.23 -4.61
C LEU A 62 5.79 4.60 -5.61
N GLN A 63 4.82 5.38 -6.10
CA GLN A 63 3.86 4.97 -7.11
C GLN A 63 4.46 4.88 -8.54
N ASP A 64 5.58 5.55 -8.80
CA ASP A 64 6.23 5.53 -10.11
C ASP A 64 6.92 4.18 -10.37
N PHE A 65 7.24 3.43 -9.31
CA PHE A 65 7.80 2.08 -9.39
C PHE A 65 6.80 1.02 -9.86
N ALA A 66 5.50 1.26 -9.66
CA ALA A 66 4.46 0.34 -10.13
C ALA A 66 4.20 0.45 -11.64
N LYS A 67 4.76 1.47 -12.30
CA LYS A 67 4.59 1.75 -13.73
C LYS A 67 5.78 1.27 -14.58
N LYS A 68 6.85 0.82 -13.94
CA LYS A 68 8.03 0.22 -14.58
C LYS A 68 7.90 -1.30 -14.56
#